data_AF-A0A954GM28-F1
#
_entry.id   AF-A0A954GM28-F1
#
_cell.length_a   1.000
_cell.length_b   1.000
_cell.length_c   1.000
_cell.angle_alpha   90.00
_cell.angle_beta   90.00
_cell.angle_gamma   90.00
#
_symmetry.space_group_name_H-M   'P 1'
#
loop_
_entity.id
_entity.type
_entity.pdbx_description
1 polymer ?
#
loop_
_entity_poly.entity_id
_entity_poly.type
_entity_poly.pdbx_seq_one_letter_code
_entity_poly.pdbx_strand_id
1 'polypeptide(L)'
;RSFANSAIKTVRRFAYEEVFDILQHPKKHHPNVKPEVLDLLQRMLELAMILRGRRFTAGALELTMPEVKIDFDKKHQVCGAHLVSHDVSHQIIEEFMLAANIAVAEELTSRKIPFIRRSHGDPDELKLRRFGEFVKSLGLELKRPQNRRDLQKLLKQVEELPTRQAINYALLRSMKQAEYTVEELGHYALSCDNYSHYT
;
A
#
# COMPACT_ATOMS: atom_id res chain seq x y z
N ARG A 1 -12.29 4.53 -19.65
CA ARG A 1 -11.59 5.50 -18.78
C ARG A 1 -11.19 6.68 -19.66
N SER A 2 -11.09 7.90 -19.14
CA SER A 2 -10.65 9.06 -19.93
C SER A 2 -9.57 9.82 -19.16
N PHE A 3 -8.59 10.33 -19.90
CA PHE A 3 -7.49 11.15 -19.38
C PHE A 3 -7.54 12.49 -20.12
N ALA A 4 -7.39 13.58 -19.38
CA ALA A 4 -7.44 14.92 -19.93
C ALA A 4 -6.57 15.87 -19.10
N ASN A 5 -6.01 16.87 -19.77
CA ASN A 5 -5.47 18.03 -19.08
C ASN A 5 -6.64 18.80 -18.45
N SER A 6 -6.47 19.23 -17.21
CA SER A 6 -7.50 19.95 -16.46
C SER A 6 -6.90 21.01 -15.56
N ALA A 7 -7.73 21.95 -15.10
CA ALA A 7 -7.38 22.93 -14.09
C ALA A 7 -8.19 22.65 -12.82
N ILE A 8 -7.52 22.61 -11.67
CA ILE A 8 -8.16 22.40 -10.36
C ILE A 8 -7.91 23.59 -9.44
N LYS A 9 -8.83 23.84 -8.51
CA LYS A 9 -8.65 24.78 -7.40
C LYS A 9 -8.76 24.04 -6.09
N THR A 10 -7.64 23.82 -5.42
CA THR A 10 -7.62 23.17 -4.10
C THR A 10 -8.41 23.99 -3.10
N VAL A 11 -9.49 23.41 -2.57
CA VAL A 11 -10.39 24.09 -1.61
C VAL A 11 -9.85 24.09 -0.18
N ARG A 12 -9.05 23.09 0.17
CA ARG A 12 -8.45 22.92 1.50
C ARG A 12 -7.23 22.01 1.39
N ARG A 13 -6.16 22.38 2.10
CA ARG A 13 -5.00 21.51 2.35
C ARG A 13 -5.15 20.88 3.72
N PHE A 14 -5.00 19.56 3.80
CA PHE A 14 -5.05 18.81 5.05
C PHE A 14 -3.69 18.18 5.34
N ALA A 15 -3.40 18.00 6.63
CA ALA A 15 -2.44 17.01 7.09
C ALA A 15 -3.15 15.65 7.31
N TYR A 16 -2.41 14.54 7.30
CA TYR A 16 -2.98 13.22 7.49
C TYR A 16 -3.69 13.10 8.85
N GLU A 17 -3.07 13.65 9.89
CA GLU A 17 -3.57 13.65 11.26
C GLU A 17 -4.90 14.42 11.38
N GLU A 18 -5.06 15.52 10.62
CA GLU A 18 -6.33 16.26 10.56
C GLU A 18 -7.46 15.39 9.97
N VAL A 19 -7.17 14.67 8.87
CA VAL A 19 -8.15 13.78 8.23
C VAL A 19 -8.46 12.59 9.12
N PHE A 20 -7.44 12.03 9.78
CA PHE A 20 -7.62 10.92 10.71
C PHE A 20 -8.56 11.30 11.87
N ASP A 21 -8.35 12.45 12.52
CA ASP A 21 -9.23 12.96 13.58
C ASP A 21 -10.68 13.17 13.08
N ILE A 22 -10.85 13.75 11.89
CA ILE A 22 -12.18 13.96 11.27
C ILE A 22 -12.90 12.61 11.04
N LEU A 23 -12.19 11.61 10.50
CA LEU A 23 -12.78 10.31 10.17
C LEU A 23 -13.11 9.48 11.42
N GLN A 24 -12.29 9.57 12.47
CA GLN A 24 -12.52 8.87 13.74
C GLN A 24 -13.64 9.50 14.58
N HIS A 25 -13.88 10.80 14.42
CA HIS A 25 -14.84 11.55 15.21
C HIS A 25 -15.86 12.30 14.31
N PRO A 26 -16.68 11.59 13.53
CA PRO A 26 -17.57 12.22 12.53
C PRO A 26 -18.62 13.17 13.13
N LYS A 27 -18.89 13.08 14.44
CA LYS A 27 -19.82 13.98 15.17
C LYS A 27 -19.13 15.22 15.75
N LYS A 28 -17.79 15.29 15.72
CA LYS A 28 -17.04 16.43 16.22
C LYS A 28 -17.26 17.61 15.29
N HIS A 29 -17.47 18.79 15.86
CA HIS A 29 -17.66 20.00 15.07
C HIS A 29 -16.31 20.51 14.55
N HIS A 30 -16.18 20.63 13.22
CA HIS A 30 -14.99 21.16 12.56
C HIS A 30 -15.32 22.52 11.93
N PRO A 31 -15.24 23.64 12.66
CA PRO A 31 -15.74 24.95 12.20
C PRO A 31 -15.04 25.47 10.94
N ASN A 32 -13.79 25.04 10.73
CA ASN A 32 -12.95 25.47 9.62
C ASN A 32 -13.07 24.57 8.37
N VAL A 33 -13.92 23.55 8.42
CA VAL A 33 -14.12 22.61 7.31
C VAL A 33 -15.58 22.66 6.88
N LYS A 34 -15.82 22.97 5.61
CA LYS A 34 -17.17 23.03 5.06
C LYS A 34 -17.85 21.66 5.17
N PRO A 35 -19.16 21.58 5.46
CA PRO A 35 -19.88 20.30 5.55
C PRO A 35 -19.71 19.39 4.33
N GLU A 36 -19.70 19.96 3.13
CA GLU A 36 -19.47 19.23 1.87
C GLU A 36 -18.11 18.53 1.81
N VAL A 37 -17.07 19.14 2.42
CA VAL A 37 -15.73 18.55 2.48
C VAL A 37 -15.69 17.42 3.49
N LEU A 38 -16.41 17.53 4.62
CA LEU A 38 -16.54 16.46 5.60
C LEU A 38 -17.25 15.23 4.98
N ASP A 39 -18.35 15.46 4.25
CA ASP A 39 -19.05 14.39 3.51
C ASP A 39 -18.14 13.75 2.46
N LEU A 40 -17.40 14.56 1.70
CA LEU A 40 -16.44 14.06 0.72
C LEU A 40 -15.39 13.15 1.35
N LEU A 41 -14.82 13.52 2.50
CA LEU A 41 -13.82 12.69 3.20
C LEU A 41 -14.40 11.33 3.61
N GLN A 42 -15.66 11.27 4.07
CA GLN A 42 -16.33 10.01 4.40
C GLN A 42 -16.53 9.13 3.17
N ARG A 43 -16.98 9.72 2.04
CA ARG A 43 -17.11 9.01 0.76
C ARG A 43 -15.76 8.53 0.21
N MET A 44 -14.69 9.30 0.45
CA MET A 44 -13.34 8.90 0.08
C MET A 44 -12.88 7.68 0.90
N LEU A 45 -13.16 7.65 2.20
CA LEU A 45 -12.90 6.49 3.06
C LEU A 45 -13.65 5.24 2.56
N GLU A 46 -14.95 5.37 2.31
CA GLU A 46 -15.77 4.27 1.80
C GLU A 46 -15.19 3.71 0.49
N LEU A 47 -14.90 4.58 -0.48
CA LEU A 47 -14.33 4.16 -1.76
C LEU A 47 -12.96 3.49 -1.57
N ALA A 48 -12.08 4.04 -0.74
CA ALA A 48 -10.77 3.46 -0.48
C ALA A 48 -10.89 2.05 0.11
N MET A 49 -11.81 1.83 1.07
CA MET A 49 -12.02 0.50 1.65
C MET A 49 -12.59 -0.50 0.63
N ILE A 50 -13.45 -0.06 -0.29
CA ILE A 50 -13.93 -0.90 -1.40
C ILE A 50 -12.78 -1.29 -2.34
N LEU A 51 -11.94 -0.32 -2.75
CA LEU A 51 -10.78 -0.56 -3.61
C LEU A 51 -9.79 -1.52 -2.95
N ARG A 52 -9.48 -1.29 -1.68
CA ARG A 52 -8.63 -2.14 -0.85
C ARG A 52 -9.16 -3.56 -0.77
N GLY A 53 -10.45 -3.74 -0.47
CA GLY A 53 -11.08 -5.06 -0.42
C GLY A 53 -11.00 -5.81 -1.75
N ARG A 54 -11.17 -5.11 -2.88
CA ARG A 54 -10.96 -5.69 -4.22
C ARG A 54 -9.51 -6.10 -4.45
N ARG A 55 -8.55 -5.25 -4.09
CA ARG A 55 -7.11 -5.50 -4.24
C ARG A 55 -6.66 -6.74 -3.47
N PHE A 56 -7.09 -6.91 -2.22
CA PHE A 56 -6.79 -8.11 -1.45
C PHE A 56 -7.52 -9.35 -1.98
N THR A 57 -8.77 -9.21 -2.43
CA THR A 57 -9.50 -10.32 -3.08
C THR A 57 -8.79 -10.81 -4.34
N ALA A 58 -8.18 -9.89 -5.09
CA ALA A 58 -7.35 -10.18 -6.26
C ALA A 58 -6.01 -10.84 -5.91
N GLY A 59 -5.62 -10.90 -4.63
CA GLY A 59 -4.41 -11.59 -4.17
C GLY A 59 -3.22 -10.69 -3.84
N ALA A 60 -3.43 -9.38 -3.67
CA ALA A 60 -2.36 -8.47 -3.25
C ALA A 60 -1.83 -8.83 -1.85
N LEU A 61 -0.55 -8.59 -1.64
CA LEU A 61 0.14 -8.81 -0.38
C LEU A 61 0.43 -7.47 0.26
N GLU A 62 0.19 -7.37 1.56
CA GLU A 62 0.56 -6.20 2.35
C GLU A 62 1.54 -6.63 3.42
N LEU A 63 2.75 -6.06 3.32
CA LEU A 63 3.80 -6.28 4.27
C LEU A 63 3.87 -5.07 5.19
N THR A 64 3.74 -5.29 6.50
CA THR A 64 3.88 -4.23 7.49
C THR A 64 5.32 -4.20 7.97
N MET A 65 6.03 -3.14 7.60
CA MET A 65 7.36 -2.83 8.11
C MET A 65 7.31 -1.52 8.90
N PRO A 66 7.79 -1.48 10.15
CA PRO A 66 7.87 -0.24 10.90
C PRO A 66 8.86 0.70 10.20
N GLU A 67 8.40 1.91 9.85
CA GLU A 67 9.27 2.97 9.37
C GLU A 67 9.63 3.90 10.54
N VAL A 68 10.93 4.18 10.70
CA VAL A 68 11.45 5.06 11.75
C VAL A 68 11.82 6.40 11.12
N LYS A 69 11.20 7.47 11.60
CA LYS A 69 11.56 8.84 11.25
C LYS A 69 12.47 9.43 12.32
N ILE A 70 13.55 10.07 11.88
CA ILE A 70 14.50 10.75 12.76
C ILE A 70 14.03 12.18 13.00
N ASP A 71 14.02 12.60 14.25
CA ASP A 71 13.65 13.94 14.67
C ASP A 71 14.88 14.83 14.79
N PHE A 72 14.78 16.04 14.24
CA PHE A 72 15.84 17.03 14.24
C PHE A 72 15.43 18.27 15.01
N ASP A 73 16.35 18.82 15.79
CA ASP A 73 16.18 20.11 16.44
C ASP A 73 16.37 21.29 15.48
N LYS A 74 16.24 22.52 15.99
CA LYS A 74 16.43 23.76 15.19
C LYS A 74 17.85 23.94 14.64
N LYS A 75 18.83 23.19 15.17
CA LYS A 75 20.23 23.19 14.72
C LYS A 75 20.51 22.03 13.75
N HIS A 76 19.48 21.31 13.29
CA HIS A 76 19.57 20.12 12.46
C HIS A 76 20.35 18.97 13.12
N GLN A 77 20.32 18.89 14.46
CA GLN A 77 20.91 17.79 15.22
C GLN A 77 19.82 16.77 15.58
N VAL A 78 20.19 15.49 15.55
CA VAL A 78 19.27 14.40 15.93
C VAL A 78 18.89 14.55 17.40
N CYS A 79 17.59 14.70 17.67
CA CYS A 79 17.06 14.81 19.02
C CYS A 79 16.13 13.66 19.42
N GLY A 80 15.76 12.80 18.46
CA GLY A 80 14.87 11.67 18.71
C GLY A 80 14.60 10.84 17.47
N ALA A 81 13.74 9.83 17.64
CA ALA A 81 13.18 9.06 16.56
C ALA A 81 11.82 8.52 16.97
N HIS A 82 10.89 8.42 16.02
CA HIS A 82 9.56 7.86 16.24
C HIS A 82 9.15 6.96 15.08
N LEU A 83 8.21 6.07 15.35
CA LEU A 83 7.58 5.25 14.31
C LEU A 83 6.57 6.10 13.55
N VAL A 84 6.60 6.00 12.22
CA VAL A 84 5.59 6.62 11.35
C VAL A 84 4.28 5.86 11.50
N SER A 85 3.21 6.58 11.82
CA SER A 85 1.86 6.01 11.85
C SER A 85 1.32 5.84 10.43
N HIS A 86 0.76 4.66 10.14
CA HIS A 86 0.04 4.40 8.90
C HIS A 86 -1.42 4.09 9.21
N ASP A 87 -2.28 5.09 9.09
CA ASP A 87 -3.70 5.03 9.46
C ASP A 87 -4.63 5.11 8.23
N VAL A 88 -5.95 5.18 8.48
CA VAL A 88 -6.95 5.23 7.41
C VAL A 88 -6.80 6.44 6.48
N SER A 89 -6.25 7.56 6.96
CA SER A 89 -6.02 8.73 6.10
C SER A 89 -4.90 8.49 5.09
N HIS A 90 -3.87 7.75 5.49
CA HIS A 90 -2.78 7.31 4.61
C HIS A 90 -3.29 6.28 3.60
N GLN A 91 -4.06 5.29 4.07
CA GLN A 91 -4.66 4.25 3.23
C GLN A 91 -5.58 4.83 2.14
N ILE A 92 -6.35 5.90 2.42
CA ILE A 92 -7.17 6.56 1.40
C ILE A 92 -6.33 7.04 0.23
N ILE A 93 -5.25 7.76 0.53
CA ILE A 93 -4.36 8.28 -0.51
C ILE A 93 -3.65 7.14 -1.23
N GLU A 94 -3.14 6.14 -0.51
CA GLU A 94 -2.50 4.96 -1.09
C GLU A 94 -3.39 4.28 -2.13
N GLU A 95 -4.63 3.93 -1.77
CA GLU A 95 -5.55 3.23 -2.69
C GLU A 95 -5.93 4.09 -3.91
N PHE A 96 -6.02 5.41 -3.75
CA PHE A 96 -6.32 6.31 -4.86
C PHE A 96 -5.14 6.47 -5.81
N MET A 97 -3.92 6.59 -5.28
CA MET A 97 -2.70 6.64 -6.10
C MET A 97 -2.51 5.31 -6.83
N LEU A 98 -2.70 4.17 -6.17
CA LEU A 98 -2.67 2.84 -6.79
C LEU A 98 -3.69 2.73 -7.94
N ALA A 99 -4.93 3.16 -7.71
CA ALA A 99 -5.97 3.12 -8.74
C ALA A 99 -5.63 3.99 -9.96
N ALA A 100 -5.07 5.19 -9.74
CA ALA A 100 -4.62 6.07 -10.82
C ALA A 100 -3.44 5.47 -11.60
N ASN A 101 -2.44 4.96 -10.89
CA ASN A 101 -1.25 4.32 -11.45
C ASN A 101 -1.59 3.11 -12.33
N ILE A 102 -2.49 2.23 -11.85
CA ILE A 102 -3.00 1.09 -12.63
C ILE A 102 -3.78 1.59 -13.85
N ALA A 103 -4.65 2.59 -13.68
CA ALA A 103 -5.45 3.11 -14.79
C ALA A 103 -4.59 3.69 -15.92
N VAL A 104 -3.53 4.43 -15.59
CA VAL A 104 -2.58 4.97 -16.58
C VAL A 104 -1.82 3.86 -17.27
N ALA A 105 -1.30 2.88 -16.53
CA ALA A 105 -0.58 1.76 -17.11
C ALA A 105 -1.46 0.94 -18.06
N GLU A 106 -2.69 0.62 -17.67
CA GLU A 106 -3.66 -0.11 -18.52
C GLU A 106 -4.03 0.68 -19.79
N GLU A 107 -4.19 2.00 -19.69
CA GLU A 107 -4.48 2.85 -20.86
C GLU A 107 -3.31 2.84 -21.86
N LEU A 108 -2.09 3.06 -21.37
CA LEU A 108 -0.89 3.08 -22.22
C LEU A 108 -0.65 1.71 -22.87
N THR A 109 -0.83 0.62 -22.12
CA THR A 109 -0.78 -0.76 -22.65
C THR A 109 -1.83 -0.98 -23.73
N SER A 110 -3.09 -0.58 -23.50
CA SER A 110 -4.17 -0.76 -24.49
C SER A 110 -3.93 -0.01 -25.80
N ARG A 111 -3.26 1.14 -25.73
CA ARG A 111 -2.87 1.96 -26.89
C ARG A 111 -1.55 1.52 -27.52
N LYS A 112 -0.89 0.50 -26.97
CA LYS A 112 0.45 0.03 -27.38
C LYS A 112 1.50 1.15 -27.38
N ILE A 113 1.35 2.11 -26.47
CA ILE A 113 2.32 3.19 -26.28
C ILE A 113 3.45 2.63 -25.41
N PRO A 114 4.73 2.74 -25.80
CA PRO A 114 5.84 2.37 -24.92
C PRO A 114 5.91 3.27 -23.69
N PHE A 115 6.08 2.69 -22.51
CA PHE A 115 6.21 3.43 -21.25
C PHE A 115 7.03 2.65 -20.22
N ILE A 116 7.55 3.36 -19.22
CA ILE A 116 8.27 2.75 -18.10
C ILE A 116 7.25 2.13 -17.15
N ARG A 117 7.35 0.82 -16.92
CA ARG A 117 6.59 0.09 -15.92
C ARG A 117 7.35 0.08 -14.61
N ARG A 118 6.60 0.04 -13.51
CA ARG A 118 7.14 -0.36 -12.21
C ARG A 118 6.75 -1.82 -12.02
N SER A 119 7.67 -2.73 -12.29
CA SER A 119 7.37 -4.16 -12.29
C SER A 119 7.95 -4.85 -11.07
N HIS A 120 7.29 -5.92 -10.64
CA HIS A 120 7.72 -6.74 -9.52
C HIS A 120 7.44 -8.20 -9.91
N GLY A 121 8.44 -8.85 -10.51
CA GLY A 121 8.28 -10.22 -11.01
C GLY A 121 8.05 -11.24 -9.90
N ASP A 122 7.70 -12.47 -10.31
CA ASP A 122 7.45 -13.55 -9.37
C ASP A 122 8.68 -13.83 -8.46
N PRO A 123 8.45 -14.08 -7.16
CA PRO A 123 9.49 -14.48 -6.24
C PRO A 123 10.19 -15.77 -6.68
N ASP A 124 11.42 -15.94 -6.21
CA ASP A 124 12.16 -17.18 -6.40
C ASP A 124 11.53 -18.32 -5.57
N GLU A 125 11.20 -19.43 -6.20
CA GLU A 125 10.54 -20.56 -5.53
C GLU A 125 11.37 -21.15 -4.39
N LEU A 126 12.70 -21.23 -4.55
CA LEU A 126 13.59 -21.75 -3.51
C LEU A 126 13.55 -20.83 -2.29
N LYS A 127 13.55 -19.51 -2.49
CA LYS A 127 13.40 -18.53 -1.40
C LYS A 127 12.05 -18.63 -0.69
N LEU A 128 10.95 -18.84 -1.42
CA LEU A 128 9.64 -19.05 -0.81
C LEU A 128 9.57 -20.37 -0.04
N ARG A 129 10.20 -21.45 -0.51
CA ARG A 129 10.30 -22.71 0.23
C ARG A 129 11.05 -22.53 1.55
N ARG A 130 12.22 -21.86 1.53
CA ARG A 130 12.98 -21.52 2.74
C ARG A 130 12.19 -20.64 3.71
N PHE A 131 11.38 -19.71 3.18
CA PHE A 131 10.46 -18.93 4.00
C PHE A 131 9.41 -19.84 4.68
N GLY A 132 8.86 -20.82 3.98
CA GLY A 132 7.96 -21.82 4.57
C GLY A 132 8.61 -22.62 5.70
N GLU A 133 9.87 -23.02 5.55
CA GLU A 133 10.64 -23.70 6.60
C GLU A 133 10.86 -22.81 7.82
N PHE A 134 11.19 -21.53 7.60
CA PHE A 134 11.30 -20.54 8.67
C PHE A 134 9.98 -20.36 9.43
N VAL A 135 8.85 -20.21 8.73
CA VAL A 135 7.52 -20.11 9.34
C VAL A 135 7.20 -21.36 10.18
N LYS A 136 7.54 -22.55 9.66
CA LYS A 136 7.39 -23.82 10.39
C LYS A 136 8.23 -23.87 11.67
N SER A 137 9.45 -23.34 11.65
CA SER A 137 10.32 -23.27 12.83
C SER A 137 9.76 -22.39 13.95
N LEU A 138 8.89 -21.44 13.62
CA LEU A 138 8.16 -20.59 14.56
C LEU A 138 6.86 -21.23 15.08
N GLY A 139 6.59 -22.49 14.72
CA GLY A 139 5.37 -23.22 15.13
C GLY A 139 4.13 -22.85 14.32
N LEU A 140 4.27 -22.18 13.17
CA LEU A 140 3.17 -21.79 12.28
C LEU A 140 3.14 -22.68 11.04
N GLU A 141 1.96 -22.84 10.43
CA GLU A 141 1.81 -23.68 9.24
C GLU A 141 1.64 -22.84 7.97
N LEU A 142 2.49 -23.07 6.97
CA LEU A 142 2.36 -22.54 5.61
C LEU A 142 2.49 -23.66 4.58
N LYS A 143 1.36 -24.29 4.24
CA LYS A 143 1.33 -25.49 3.38
C LYS A 143 1.86 -25.24 1.97
N ARG A 144 1.56 -24.08 1.38
CA ARG A 144 1.98 -23.73 0.02
C ARG A 144 2.56 -22.31 0.01
N PRO A 145 3.87 -22.14 0.27
CA PRO A 145 4.52 -20.84 0.31
C PRO A 145 4.45 -20.04 -1.01
N GLN A 146 4.23 -20.72 -2.12
CA GLN A 146 3.99 -20.16 -3.45
C GLN A 146 2.55 -19.68 -3.69
N ASN A 147 1.59 -20.09 -2.83
CA ASN A 147 0.20 -19.71 -2.99
C ASN A 147 -0.08 -18.37 -2.30
N ARG A 148 -0.47 -17.35 -3.07
CA ARG A 148 -0.76 -16.01 -2.54
C ARG A 148 -1.82 -16.00 -1.44
N ARG A 149 -2.89 -16.80 -1.55
CA ARG A 149 -3.95 -16.86 -0.52
C ARG A 149 -3.43 -17.44 0.78
N ASP A 150 -2.55 -18.43 0.71
CA ASP A 150 -1.93 -19.01 1.91
C ASP A 150 -0.95 -18.00 2.56
N LEU A 151 -0.22 -17.21 1.75
CA LEU A 151 0.58 -16.08 2.25
C LEU A 151 -0.28 -14.99 2.91
N GLN A 152 -1.40 -14.58 2.30
CA GLN A 152 -2.33 -13.61 2.88
C GLN A 152 -2.91 -14.09 4.22
N LYS A 153 -3.29 -15.37 4.31
CA LYS A 153 -3.78 -15.97 5.56
C LYS A 153 -2.72 -15.94 6.64
N LEU A 154 -1.48 -16.28 6.31
CA LEU A 154 -0.35 -16.20 7.24
C LEU A 154 -0.16 -14.77 7.74
N LEU A 155 -0.11 -13.78 6.83
CA LEU A 155 0.08 -12.37 7.20
C LEU A 155 -1.02 -11.85 8.13
N LYS A 156 -2.27 -12.25 7.89
CA LYS A 156 -3.40 -11.94 8.78
C LYS A 156 -3.31 -12.67 10.12
N GLN A 157 -2.90 -13.93 10.13
CA GLN A 157 -2.77 -14.72 11.35
C GLN A 157 -1.71 -14.14 12.30
N VAL A 158 -0.64 -13.56 11.75
CA VAL A 158 0.50 -13.07 12.54
C VAL A 158 0.34 -11.61 12.98
N GLU A 159 -0.77 -10.95 12.63
CA GLU A 159 -0.97 -9.51 12.83
C GLU A 159 -0.82 -9.07 14.29
N GLU A 160 -1.29 -9.90 15.22
CA GLU A 160 -1.23 -9.67 16.68
C GLU A 160 -0.13 -10.48 17.38
N LEU A 161 0.72 -11.19 16.62
CA LEU A 161 1.78 -12.03 17.19
C LEU A 161 3.09 -11.25 17.33
N PRO A 162 3.91 -11.53 18.37
CA PRO A 162 5.25 -10.95 18.50
C PRO A 162 6.16 -11.25 17.30
N THR A 163 5.89 -12.34 16.57
CA THR A 163 6.64 -12.77 15.39
C THR A 163 6.25 -12.03 14.10
N ARG A 164 5.25 -11.12 14.12
CA ARG A 164 4.79 -10.35 12.96
C ARG A 164 5.92 -9.77 12.15
N GLN A 165 6.81 -9.02 12.80
CA GLN A 165 7.89 -8.29 12.14
C GLN A 165 8.89 -9.24 11.49
N ALA A 166 9.28 -10.31 12.20
CA ALA A 166 10.20 -11.32 11.68
C ALA A 166 9.62 -12.02 10.44
N ILE A 167 8.33 -12.34 10.45
CA ILE A 167 7.65 -12.99 9.32
C ILE A 167 7.50 -12.03 8.13
N ASN A 168 7.08 -10.79 8.36
CA ASN A 168 6.99 -9.77 7.31
C ASN A 168 8.35 -9.51 6.66
N TYR A 169 9.40 -9.39 7.47
CA TYR A 169 10.77 -9.20 6.99
C TYR A 169 11.28 -10.43 6.21
N ALA A 170 11.09 -11.63 6.74
CA ALA A 170 11.50 -12.85 6.05
C ALA A 170 10.78 -13.02 4.70
N LEU A 171 9.49 -12.72 4.64
CA LEU A 171 8.72 -12.75 3.40
C LEU A 171 9.23 -11.69 2.40
N LEU A 172 9.47 -10.46 2.87
CA LEU A 172 10.06 -9.39 2.04
C LEU A 172 11.38 -9.83 1.41
N ARG A 173 12.26 -10.48 2.18
CA ARG A 173 13.56 -10.98 1.71
C ARG A 173 13.45 -12.14 0.72
N SER A 174 12.32 -12.84 0.72
CA SER A 174 12.01 -13.87 -0.27
C SER A 174 11.42 -13.34 -1.57
N MET A 175 10.93 -12.10 -1.59
CA MET A 175 10.43 -11.43 -2.80
C MET A 175 11.57 -10.89 -3.68
N LYS A 176 11.25 -10.57 -4.94
CA LYS A 176 12.14 -9.81 -5.81
C LYS A 176 12.10 -8.33 -5.44
N GLN A 177 13.12 -7.58 -5.83
CA GLN A 177 13.02 -6.13 -5.75
C GLN A 177 12.17 -5.62 -6.91
N ALA A 178 11.27 -4.68 -6.65
CA ALA A 178 10.55 -4.01 -7.73
C ALA A 178 11.52 -3.09 -8.50
N GLU A 179 11.40 -3.07 -9.82
CA GLU A 179 12.30 -2.36 -10.73
C GLU A 179 11.53 -1.52 -11.76
N TYR A 180 12.21 -0.53 -12.33
CA TYR A 180 11.69 0.19 -13.48
C TYR A 180 12.16 -0.52 -14.75
N THR A 181 11.23 -0.93 -15.59
CA THR A 181 11.53 -1.71 -16.79
C THR A 181 10.53 -1.40 -17.91
N VAL A 182 10.88 -1.73 -19.14
CA VAL A 182 9.97 -1.70 -20.29
C VAL A 182 9.26 -3.04 -20.50
N GLU A 183 9.69 -4.09 -19.78
CA GLU A 183 9.14 -5.44 -19.89
C GLU A 183 7.80 -5.62 -19.16
N GLU A 184 6.93 -6.45 -19.73
CA GLU A 184 5.59 -6.76 -19.22
C GLU A 184 5.62 -7.90 -18.19
N LEU A 185 6.29 -7.65 -17.05
CA LEU A 185 6.46 -8.65 -15.98
C LEU A 185 5.32 -8.65 -14.94
N GLY A 186 4.41 -7.67 -15.01
CA GLY A 186 3.40 -7.44 -13.98
C GLY A 186 3.96 -7.00 -12.62
N HIS A 187 3.08 -6.97 -11.61
CA HIS A 187 3.45 -6.59 -10.24
C HIS A 187 2.91 -7.58 -9.21
N TYR A 188 3.73 -8.55 -8.82
CA TYR A 188 3.38 -9.67 -7.95
C TYR A 188 2.73 -9.22 -6.63
N ALA A 189 3.30 -8.23 -5.94
CA ALA A 189 2.81 -7.83 -4.62
C ALA A 189 1.46 -7.08 -4.69
N LEU A 190 1.21 -6.35 -5.78
CA LEU A 190 -0.04 -5.61 -5.98
C LEU A 190 -1.10 -6.48 -6.67
N SER A 191 -0.72 -7.65 -7.18
CA SER A 191 -1.59 -8.54 -7.94
C SER A 191 -2.23 -7.87 -9.15
N CYS A 192 -1.43 -7.17 -9.95
CA CYS A 192 -1.87 -6.55 -11.20
C CYS A 192 -0.91 -6.80 -12.35
N ASP A 193 -1.45 -6.80 -13.57
CA ASP A 193 -0.69 -7.08 -14.80
C ASP A 193 0.05 -5.84 -15.32
N ASN A 194 -0.53 -4.65 -15.10
CA ASN A 194 0.01 -3.38 -15.57
C ASN A 194 0.09 -2.39 -14.41
N TYR A 195 1.30 -1.88 -14.15
CA TYR A 195 1.55 -0.87 -13.12
C TYR A 195 2.69 0.07 -13.52
N SER A 196 2.50 1.36 -13.27
CA SER A 196 3.50 2.40 -13.49
C SER A 196 3.29 3.51 -12.47
N HIS A 197 4.37 4.16 -12.04
CA HIS A 197 4.27 5.34 -11.20
C HIS A 197 3.94 6.57 -12.05
N TYR A 198 2.72 7.06 -11.93
CA TYR A 198 2.23 8.29 -12.55
C TYR A 198 2.08 9.43 -11.55
N THR A 199 1.59 9.11 -10.34
CA THR A 199 1.44 10.03 -9.22
C THR A 199 2.71 10.13 -8.39
#